data_AF-A0A015J988-F1
#
_entry.id   AF-A0A015J988-F1
#
_cell.length_a   1.000
_cell.length_b   1.000
_cell.length_c   1.000
_cell.angle_alpha   90.00
_cell.angle_beta   90.00
_cell.angle_gamma   90.00
#
_symmetry.space_group_name_H-M   'P 1'
#
loop_
_entity.id
_entity.type
_entity.pdbx_description
1 polymer ?
#
loop_
_entity_poly.entity_id
_entity_poly.type
_entity_poly.pdbx_seq_one_letter_code
_entity_poly.pdbx_strand_id
1 'polypeptide(L)'
;MAKVATDFMKRHKWTSETPSSELAKYTKEINKSLKDDRKVRFNAKTHIRQLGLIKEQVEDLIPIRPTGKHEKGRDIVDKIAQEIVNNDFPLEKIKEISNDLAGYAPNPVAGSSRLTLLQKKLRDHEADHSKKKVTKIPHITTESNKIQAHWHIFDEDEGFECPEHYYLEKVQERLENVIFPRLLLRKIWLI
;
A
#
# COMPACT_ATOMS: atom_id res chain seq x y z
N MET A 1 17.20 10.97 -9.03
CA MET A 1 17.19 10.34 -7.69
C MET A 1 18.43 9.51 -7.42
N ALA A 2 18.93 8.73 -8.39
CA ALA A 2 20.28 8.16 -8.32
C ALA A 2 21.36 9.21 -7.97
N LYS A 3 21.22 10.45 -8.48
CA LYS A 3 22.09 11.58 -8.13
C LYS A 3 22.15 11.86 -6.62
N VAL A 4 21.01 11.92 -5.92
CA VAL A 4 20.97 12.16 -4.45
C VAL A 4 21.72 11.05 -3.72
N ALA A 5 21.43 9.79 -4.05
CA ALA A 5 22.12 8.65 -3.47
C ALA A 5 23.63 8.68 -3.74
N THR A 6 24.06 8.94 -4.98
CA THR A 6 25.47 9.09 -5.35
C THR A 6 26.14 10.26 -4.60
N ASP A 7 25.45 11.40 -4.47
CA ASP A 7 25.97 12.58 -3.80
C ASP A 7 26.17 12.32 -2.30
N PHE A 8 25.28 11.58 -1.65
CA PHE A 8 25.47 11.14 -0.26
C PHE A 8 26.64 10.15 -0.13
N MET A 9 26.69 9.12 -0.99
CA MET A 9 27.79 8.15 -1.00
C MET A 9 29.15 8.84 -1.18
N LYS A 10 29.26 9.80 -2.10
CA LYS A 10 30.50 10.56 -2.35
C LYS A 10 30.87 11.50 -1.20
N ARG A 11 29.90 12.22 -0.65
CA ARG A 11 30.13 13.19 0.44
C ARG A 11 30.62 12.52 1.72
N HIS A 12 30.02 11.39 2.07
CA HIS A 12 30.34 10.69 3.33
C HIS A 12 31.30 9.52 3.16
N LYS A 13 31.71 9.20 1.93
CA LYS A 13 32.62 8.10 1.61
C LYS A 13 32.19 6.76 2.24
N TRP A 14 30.89 6.50 2.26
CA TRP A 14 30.35 5.28 2.86
C TRP A 14 30.81 4.04 2.10
N THR A 15 31.10 2.99 2.85
CA THR A 15 31.48 1.67 2.35
C THR A 15 30.74 0.61 3.16
N SER A 16 30.86 -0.66 2.77
CA SER A 16 30.32 -1.78 3.56
C SER A 16 30.85 -1.84 5.00
N GLU A 17 32.03 -1.27 5.25
CA GLU A 17 32.67 -1.21 6.57
C GLU A 17 32.12 -0.10 7.46
N THR A 18 31.35 0.84 6.91
CA THR A 18 30.75 1.93 7.70
C THR A 18 29.73 1.37 8.70
N PRO A 19 29.87 1.62 10.01
CA PRO A 19 28.97 1.04 11.00
C PRO A 19 27.55 1.63 10.89
N SER A 20 26.52 0.79 11.11
CA SER A 20 25.12 1.22 11.03
C SER A 20 24.79 2.39 11.98
N SER A 21 25.48 2.48 13.13
CA SER A 21 25.32 3.59 14.09
C SER A 21 25.78 4.94 13.54
N GLU A 22 26.74 4.95 12.62
CA GLU A 22 27.18 6.16 11.93
C GLU A 22 26.20 6.53 10.81
N LEU A 23 25.73 5.55 10.04
CA LEU A 23 24.70 5.75 9.02
C LEU A 23 23.39 6.30 9.61
N ALA A 24 23.00 5.83 10.80
CA ALA A 24 21.78 6.26 11.49
C ALA A 24 21.73 7.77 11.74
N LYS A 25 22.88 8.44 11.88
CA LYS A 25 22.97 9.90 12.06
C LYS A 25 22.44 10.65 10.84
N TYR A 26 22.61 10.06 9.65
CA TYR A 26 22.24 10.66 8.37
C TYR A 26 20.86 10.23 7.86
N THR A 27 20.20 9.28 8.55
CA THR A 27 18.86 8.80 8.19
C THR A 27 17.87 9.95 8.06
N LYS A 28 17.87 10.95 8.96
CA LYS A 28 16.94 12.10 8.85
C LYS A 28 17.23 12.96 7.62
N GLU A 29 18.50 13.20 7.31
CA GLU A 29 18.93 14.09 6.23
C GLU A 29 18.63 13.50 4.85
N ILE A 30 18.99 12.22 4.64
CA ILE A 30 18.71 11.53 3.38
C ILE A 30 17.20 11.38 3.17
N ASN A 31 16.44 11.12 4.23
CA ASN A 31 14.98 11.01 4.16
C ASN A 31 14.28 12.33 3.80
N LYS A 32 14.85 13.48 4.19
CA LYS A 32 14.34 14.81 3.80
C LYS A 32 14.67 15.13 2.34
N SER A 33 15.79 14.60 1.84
CA SER A 33 16.27 14.81 0.46
C SER A 33 15.54 13.93 -0.56
N LEU A 34 14.93 12.83 -0.12
CA LEU A 34 14.14 11.94 -0.96
C LEU A 34 12.67 12.35 -0.94
N LYS A 35 12.01 12.30 -2.11
CA LYS A 35 10.55 12.45 -2.20
C LYS A 35 9.89 11.31 -1.41
N ASP A 36 8.78 11.60 -0.72
CA ASP A 36 8.02 10.59 0.01
C ASP A 36 7.19 9.71 -0.93
N ASP A 37 7.90 8.97 -1.79
CA ASP A 37 7.36 8.07 -2.78
C ASP A 37 8.07 6.72 -2.68
N ARG A 38 7.30 5.64 -2.74
CA ARG A 38 7.81 4.27 -2.55
C ARG A 38 8.77 3.87 -3.66
N LYS A 39 8.47 4.21 -4.92
CA LYS A 39 9.31 3.86 -6.08
C LYS A 39 10.63 4.64 -6.02
N VAL A 40 10.59 5.90 -5.62
CA VAL A 40 11.78 6.73 -5.40
C VAL A 40 12.68 6.15 -4.31
N ARG A 41 12.11 5.80 -3.15
CA ARG A 41 12.85 5.19 -2.04
C ARG A 41 13.45 3.84 -2.44
N PHE A 42 12.69 3.00 -3.14
CA PHE A 42 13.17 1.71 -3.64
C PHE A 42 14.35 1.88 -4.61
N ASN A 43 14.24 2.79 -5.58
CA ASN A 43 15.33 3.06 -6.53
C ASN A 43 16.59 3.59 -5.82
N ALA A 44 16.44 4.46 -4.81
CA ALA A 44 17.56 4.93 -4.02
C ALA A 44 18.25 3.79 -3.27
N LYS A 45 17.50 2.87 -2.66
CA LYS A 45 18.06 1.67 -2.02
C LYS A 45 18.87 0.82 -2.98
N THR A 46 18.28 0.49 -4.13
CA THR A 46 18.93 -0.34 -5.15
C THR A 46 20.24 0.30 -5.60
N HIS A 47 20.24 1.61 -5.84
CA HIS A 47 21.44 2.35 -6.24
C HIS A 47 22.51 2.37 -5.15
N ILE A 48 22.14 2.63 -3.89
CA ILE A 48 23.08 2.63 -2.77
C ILE A 48 23.72 1.24 -2.54
N ARG A 49 22.95 0.16 -2.74
CA ARG A 49 23.47 -1.21 -2.69
C ARG A 49 24.49 -1.47 -3.81
N GLN A 50 24.20 -1.02 -5.02
CA GLN A 50 25.14 -1.11 -6.15
C GLN A 50 26.44 -0.34 -5.89
N LEU A 51 26.39 0.71 -5.06
CA LEU A 51 27.57 1.50 -4.69
C LEU A 51 28.37 0.92 -3.50
N GLY A 52 27.91 -0.17 -2.88
CA GLY A 52 28.73 -0.96 -1.93
C GLY A 52 28.25 -1.04 -0.48
N LEU A 53 27.09 -0.47 -0.12
CA LEU A 53 26.50 -0.67 1.22
C LEU A 53 25.72 -2.00 1.30
N ILE A 54 25.80 -2.70 2.44
CA ILE A 54 25.09 -3.98 2.62
C ILE A 54 23.58 -3.77 2.80
N LYS A 55 22.82 -4.84 2.54
CA LYS A 55 21.35 -4.82 2.53
C LYS A 55 20.76 -4.19 3.79
N GLU A 56 21.27 -4.59 4.96
CA GLU A 56 20.77 -4.19 6.29
C GLU A 56 21.02 -2.70 6.57
N GLN A 57 22.26 -2.23 6.36
CA GLN A 57 22.61 -0.81 6.45
C GLN A 57 21.68 0.08 5.60
N VAL A 58 21.33 -0.38 4.39
CA VAL A 58 20.45 0.36 3.47
C VAL A 58 19.00 0.36 3.93
N GLU A 59 18.53 -0.70 4.57
CA GLU A 59 17.19 -0.75 5.16
C GLU A 59 17.06 0.25 6.31
N ASP A 60 18.10 0.37 7.15
CA ASP A 60 18.14 1.30 8.29
C ASP A 60 18.29 2.76 7.85
N LEU A 61 19.12 3.02 6.85
CA LEU A 61 19.42 4.37 6.35
C LEU A 61 18.22 4.97 5.59
N ILE A 62 17.57 4.18 4.74
CA ILE A 62 16.37 4.58 4.01
C ILE A 62 15.27 3.60 4.37
N PRO A 63 14.52 3.77 5.46
CA PRO A 63 13.38 2.91 5.68
C PRO A 63 12.42 3.04 4.48
N ILE A 64 11.99 1.90 3.92
CA ILE A 64 10.81 1.93 3.05
C ILE A 64 9.69 2.30 3.99
N ARG A 65 9.28 3.56 3.97
CA ARG A 65 7.99 3.93 4.51
C ARG A 65 6.99 3.17 3.66
N PRO A 66 6.29 2.16 4.21
CA PRO A 66 5.19 1.57 3.47
C PRO A 66 4.22 2.71 3.18
N THR A 67 3.90 2.86 1.90
CA THR A 67 2.87 3.78 1.44
C THR A 67 1.61 3.48 2.25
N GLY A 68 1.29 4.36 3.20
CA GLY A 68 0.11 4.21 4.04
C GLY A 68 0.25 3.47 5.38
N LYS A 69 1.42 3.28 6.02
CA LYS A 69 1.38 2.95 7.47
C LYS A 69 0.83 4.14 8.23
N HIS A 70 -0.41 3.97 8.68
CA HIS A 70 -1.20 4.86 9.49
C HIS A 70 -0.40 5.30 10.73
N GLU A 71 0.07 6.54 10.74
CA GLU A 71 0.23 7.23 12.02
C GLU A 71 -1.15 7.22 12.68
N LYS A 72 -1.25 6.67 13.89
CA LYS A 72 -2.44 6.82 14.76
C LYS A 72 -2.71 8.33 14.85
N GLY A 73 -3.78 8.82 14.22
CA GLY A 73 -4.08 10.25 14.07
C GLY A 73 -3.93 10.87 12.67
N ARG A 74 -3.49 10.14 11.62
CA ARG A 74 -3.62 10.61 10.21
C ARG A 74 -4.88 10.13 9.50
N ASP A 75 -5.48 9.04 9.98
CA ASP A 75 -6.70 8.49 9.41
C ASP A 75 -7.90 9.38 9.79
N ILE A 76 -8.42 10.13 8.81
CA ILE A 76 -9.59 11.01 8.97
C ILE A 76 -10.78 10.21 9.50
N VAL A 77 -10.93 8.96 9.09
CA VAL A 77 -12.03 8.08 9.52
C VAL A 77 -11.86 7.69 11.00
N ASP A 78 -10.63 7.42 11.44
CA ASP A 78 -10.33 7.11 12.84
C ASP A 78 -10.57 8.32 13.76
N LYS A 79 -10.24 9.53 13.30
CA LYS A 79 -10.55 10.78 14.02
C LYS A 79 -12.05 10.98 14.18
N ILE A 80 -12.82 10.82 13.11
CA ILE A 80 -14.28 10.92 13.14
C ILE A 80 -14.87 9.86 14.08
N ALA A 81 -14.35 8.62 14.03
CA ALA A 81 -14.79 7.55 14.93
C ALA A 81 -14.56 7.90 16.40
N GLN A 82 -13.38 8.41 16.75
CA GLN A 82 -13.07 8.87 18.11
C GLN A 82 -13.97 10.04 18.53
N GLU A 83 -14.21 10.99 17.63
CA GLU A 83 -15.10 12.13 17.91
C GLU A 83 -16.54 11.66 18.22
N ILE A 84 -17.07 10.70 17.46
CA ILE A 84 -18.40 10.11 17.68
C ILE A 84 -18.48 9.33 19.00
N VAL A 85 -17.38 8.67 19.40
CA VAL A 85 -17.32 7.90 20.66
C VAL A 85 -17.25 8.84 21.85
N ASN A 86 -16.36 9.83 21.80
CA ASN A 86 -16.08 10.74 22.91
C ASN A 86 -17.18 11.78 23.15
N ASN A 87 -17.93 12.14 22.10
CA ASN A 87 -19.04 13.07 22.21
C ASN A 87 -20.38 12.33 22.26
N ASP A 88 -21.34 12.90 23.00
CA ASP A 88 -22.71 12.41 23.04
C ASP A 88 -23.54 13.05 21.92
N PHE A 89 -23.25 12.66 20.68
CA PHE A 89 -24.00 13.16 19.52
C PHE A 89 -25.36 12.47 19.40
N PRO A 90 -26.42 13.22 19.07
CA PRO A 90 -27.70 12.63 18.68
C PRO A 90 -27.51 11.78 17.40
N LEU A 91 -28.34 10.76 17.24
CA LEU A 91 -28.20 9.79 16.15
C LEU A 91 -28.32 10.45 14.77
N GLU A 92 -29.13 11.51 14.65
CA GLU A 92 -29.28 12.32 13.44
C GLU A 92 -27.96 12.95 13.01
N LYS A 93 -27.19 13.49 13.97
CA LYS A 93 -25.89 14.10 13.70
C LYS A 93 -24.85 13.06 13.27
N ILE A 94 -24.86 11.87 13.88
CA ILE A 94 -23.98 10.76 13.46
C ILE A 94 -24.32 10.30 12.03
N LYS A 95 -25.61 10.29 11.68
CA LYS A 95 -26.08 10.00 10.33
C LYS A 95 -25.60 11.03 9.32
N GLU A 96 -25.68 12.31 9.66
CA GLU A 96 -25.17 13.43 8.84
C GLU A 96 -23.67 13.30 8.59
N ILE A 97 -22.87 13.15 9.66
CA ILE A 97 -21.40 12.93 9.56
C ILE A 97 -21.07 11.74 8.65
N SER A 98 -21.85 10.66 8.73
CA SER A 98 -21.65 9.47 7.90
C SER A 98 -21.97 9.76 6.43
N ASN A 99 -23.06 10.48 6.16
CA ASN A 99 -23.43 10.88 4.80
C ASN A 99 -22.35 11.78 4.18
N ASP A 100 -21.86 12.77 4.93
CA ASP A 100 -20.81 13.67 4.48
C ASP A 100 -19.51 12.90 4.18
N LEU A 101 -19.10 12.01 5.09
CA LEU A 101 -17.90 11.19 4.91
C LEU A 101 -17.93 10.38 3.60
N ALA A 102 -19.10 9.81 3.30
CA ALA A 102 -19.32 9.04 2.08
C ALA A 102 -19.48 9.94 0.85
N GLY A 103 -20.10 11.12 0.99
CA GLY A 103 -20.28 12.11 -0.07
C GLY A 103 -18.99 12.78 -0.53
N TYR A 104 -18.00 12.93 0.37
CA TYR A 104 -16.65 13.39 0.01
C TYR A 104 -15.83 12.35 -0.80
N ALA A 105 -16.38 11.16 -1.05
CA ALA A 105 -15.67 10.15 -1.82
C ALA A 105 -15.86 10.41 -3.33
N PRO A 106 -14.86 10.06 -4.16
CA PRO A 106 -14.95 10.31 -5.60
C PRO A 106 -16.02 9.48 -6.31
N ASN A 107 -16.47 8.37 -5.70
CA ASN A 107 -17.53 7.52 -6.23
C ASN A 107 -18.24 6.75 -5.09
N PRO A 108 -19.43 6.16 -5.35
CA PRO A 108 -20.19 5.40 -4.35
C PRO A 108 -19.44 4.20 -3.76
N VAL A 109 -18.58 3.53 -4.54
CA VAL A 109 -17.76 2.40 -4.06
C VAL A 109 -16.76 2.84 -3.01
N ALA A 110 -16.06 3.95 -3.26
CA ALA A 110 -15.15 4.57 -2.31
C ALA A 110 -15.91 5.12 -1.09
N GLY A 111 -17.12 5.67 -1.28
CA GLY A 111 -17.99 6.12 -0.19
C GLY A 111 -18.40 4.97 0.72
N SER A 112 -18.88 3.87 0.13
CA SER A 112 -19.20 2.61 0.82
C SER A 112 -17.99 2.07 1.62
N SER A 113 -16.81 2.05 0.99
CA SER A 113 -15.57 1.62 1.64
C SER A 113 -15.22 2.48 2.88
N ARG A 114 -15.38 3.80 2.81
CA ARG A 114 -15.18 4.70 3.96
C ARG A 114 -16.16 4.42 5.11
N LEU A 115 -17.42 4.13 4.80
CA LEU A 115 -18.42 3.75 5.81
C LEU A 115 -18.10 2.40 6.47
N THR A 116 -17.66 1.41 5.70
CA THR A 116 -17.20 0.12 6.24
C THR A 116 -16.00 0.32 7.16
N LEU A 117 -15.05 1.18 6.76
CA LEU A 117 -13.90 1.52 7.60
C LEU A 117 -14.35 2.23 8.88
N LEU A 118 -15.26 3.20 8.80
CA LEU A 118 -15.81 3.91 9.97
C LEU A 118 -16.44 2.93 10.97
N GLN A 119 -17.25 1.99 10.48
CA GLN A 119 -17.86 0.96 11.33
C GLN A 119 -16.82 0.06 12.01
N LYS A 120 -15.72 -0.28 11.31
CA LYS A 120 -14.61 -1.02 11.91
C LYS A 120 -13.96 -0.20 13.03
N LYS A 121 -13.63 1.06 12.78
CA LYS A 121 -13.05 1.95 13.79
C LYS A 121 -13.96 2.15 15.00
N LEU A 122 -15.26 2.35 14.79
CA LEU A 122 -16.24 2.44 15.88
C LEU A 122 -16.33 1.14 16.69
N ARG A 123 -16.09 -0.04 16.09
CA ARG A 123 -15.96 -1.29 16.85
C ARG A 123 -14.67 -1.33 17.66
N ASP A 124 -13.56 -0.92 17.06
CA ASP A 124 -12.25 -0.88 17.72
C ASP A 124 -12.26 0.08 18.93
N HIS A 125 -13.09 1.14 18.89
CA HIS A 125 -13.31 2.10 19.98
C HIS A 125 -14.54 1.79 20.86
N GLU A 126 -15.07 0.56 20.83
CA GLU A 126 -16.18 0.10 21.69
C GLU A 126 -17.48 0.95 21.64
N ALA A 127 -17.77 1.60 20.52
CA ALA A 127 -18.97 2.43 20.38
C ALA A 127 -20.27 1.63 20.57
N ASP A 128 -21.32 2.29 21.06
CA ASP A 128 -22.64 1.69 21.20
C ASP A 128 -23.19 1.13 19.87
N HIS A 129 -23.99 0.08 19.96
CA HIS A 129 -24.63 -0.57 18.82
C HIS A 129 -25.50 0.42 18.02
N SER A 130 -26.18 1.36 18.69
CA SER A 130 -27.04 2.36 18.04
C SER A 130 -26.22 3.30 17.15
N LYS A 131 -25.07 3.78 17.66
CA LYS A 131 -24.11 4.60 16.92
C LYS A 131 -23.59 3.85 15.69
N LYS A 132 -23.26 2.56 15.82
CA LYS A 132 -22.83 1.71 14.68
C LYS A 132 -23.94 1.57 13.63
N LYS A 133 -25.18 1.29 14.06
CA LYS A 133 -26.30 1.03 13.15
C LYS A 133 -26.66 2.25 12.31
N VAL A 134 -26.59 3.46 12.87
CA VAL A 134 -26.97 4.69 12.15
C VAL A 134 -25.97 5.11 11.07
N THR A 135 -24.72 4.67 11.16
CA THR A 135 -23.70 4.88 10.11
C THR A 135 -23.92 4.05 8.83
N LYS A 136 -24.87 3.10 8.86
CA LYS A 136 -25.24 2.33 7.66
C LYS A 136 -26.15 3.17 6.77
N ILE A 137 -25.69 3.40 5.54
CA ILE A 137 -26.42 4.19 4.55
C ILE A 137 -26.81 3.28 3.38
N PRO A 138 -28.08 2.81 3.32
CA PRO A 138 -28.51 1.81 2.35
C PRO A 138 -28.33 2.27 0.90
N HIS A 139 -28.70 3.52 0.58
CA HIS A 139 -28.64 4.01 -0.80
C HIS A 139 -27.21 3.97 -1.39
N ILE A 140 -26.19 4.37 -0.61
CA ILE A 140 -24.78 4.32 -1.03
C ILE A 140 -24.33 2.87 -1.24
N THR A 141 -24.77 1.96 -0.36
CA THR A 141 -24.47 0.54 -0.48
C THR A 141 -25.09 -0.05 -1.75
N THR A 142 -26.35 0.30 -2.04
CA THR A 142 -27.06 -0.11 -3.25
C THR A 142 -26.35 0.39 -4.51
N GLU A 143 -25.97 1.67 -4.57
CA GLU A 143 -25.26 2.23 -5.72
C GLU A 143 -23.86 1.62 -5.89
N SER A 144 -23.11 1.41 -4.80
CA SER A 144 -21.83 0.69 -4.81
C SER A 144 -21.98 -0.71 -5.40
N ASN A 145 -22.99 -1.47 -4.94
CA ASN A 145 -23.21 -2.84 -5.41
C ASN A 145 -23.59 -2.89 -6.89
N LYS A 146 -24.38 -1.93 -7.39
CA LYS A 146 -24.70 -1.82 -8.82
C LYS A 146 -23.44 -1.60 -9.66
N ILE A 147 -22.56 -0.70 -9.24
CA ILE A 147 -21.30 -0.41 -9.96
C ILE A 147 -20.40 -1.64 -9.98
N GLN A 148 -20.24 -2.32 -8.84
CA GLN A 148 -19.42 -3.52 -8.75
C GLN A 148 -19.99 -4.69 -9.57
N ALA A 149 -21.31 -4.89 -9.53
CA ALA A 149 -21.98 -5.91 -10.33
C ALA A 149 -21.85 -5.63 -11.84
N HIS A 150 -21.99 -4.37 -12.24
CA HIS A 150 -21.75 -3.95 -13.62
C HIS A 150 -20.31 -4.28 -14.03
N TRP A 151 -19.29 -3.88 -13.26
CA TRP A 151 -17.89 -4.24 -13.57
C TRP A 151 -17.68 -5.76 -13.68
N HIS A 152 -18.31 -6.55 -12.82
CA HIS A 152 -18.20 -8.02 -12.89
C HIS A 152 -18.76 -8.60 -14.20
N ILE A 153 -19.83 -8.02 -14.75
CA ILE A 153 -20.39 -8.45 -16.05
C ILE A 153 -19.40 -8.15 -17.18
N PHE A 154 -18.73 -7.00 -17.16
CA PHE A 154 -17.71 -6.67 -18.16
C PHE A 154 -16.47 -7.57 -18.07
N ASP A 155 -16.04 -7.93 -16.86
CA ASP A 155 -14.91 -8.87 -16.66
C ASP A 155 -15.24 -10.31 -17.11
N GLU A 156 -16.52 -10.69 -17.20
CA GLU A 156 -16.95 -12.00 -17.71
C GLU A 156 -17.01 -12.05 -19.25
N ASP A 157 -17.42 -10.94 -19.90
CA ASP A 157 -17.56 -10.87 -21.36
C ASP A 157 -16.26 -10.48 -22.09
N GLU A 158 -15.37 -9.72 -21.43
CA GLU A 158 -14.00 -9.48 -21.91
C GLU A 158 -13.08 -10.60 -21.44
N GLY A 159 -13.18 -11.76 -22.09
CA GLY A 159 -12.09 -12.73 -22.04
C GLY A 159 -10.78 -12.01 -22.35
N PHE A 160 -9.83 -12.00 -21.42
CA PHE A 160 -8.52 -11.43 -21.66
C PHE A 160 -7.90 -12.16 -22.85
N GLU A 161 -7.84 -11.50 -24.02
CA GLU A 161 -7.08 -11.96 -25.18
C GLU A 161 -5.60 -11.92 -24.79
N CYS A 162 -5.18 -12.99 -24.12
CA CYS A 162 -3.81 -13.18 -23.74
C CYS A 162 -2.99 -13.20 -25.04
N PRO A 163 -2.07 -12.24 -25.23
CA PRO A 163 -1.22 -12.24 -26.40
C PRO A 163 -0.52 -13.59 -26.56
N GLU A 164 -0.33 -14.04 -27.79
CA GLU A 164 0.21 -15.38 -28.08
C GLU A 164 1.54 -15.63 -27.35
N HIS A 165 2.36 -14.58 -27.17
CA HIS A 165 3.63 -14.66 -26.46
C HIS A 165 3.52 -14.97 -24.96
N TYR A 166 2.33 -15.01 -24.37
CA TYR A 166 2.07 -15.42 -22.99
C TYR A 166 1.36 -16.77 -22.89
N TYR A 167 1.05 -17.43 -24.02
CA TYR A 167 0.55 -18.81 -23.98
C TYR A 167 1.59 -19.75 -23.37
N LEU A 168 1.10 -20.74 -22.62
CA LEU A 168 1.93 -21.71 -21.89
C LEU A 168 2.97 -22.37 -22.82
N GLU A 169 2.54 -22.73 -24.03
CA GLU A 169 3.38 -23.36 -25.06
C GLU A 169 4.53 -22.44 -25.51
N LYS A 170 4.25 -21.15 -25.78
CA LYS A 170 5.27 -20.14 -26.13
C LYS A 170 6.18 -19.79 -24.96
N VAL A 171 5.70 -19.89 -23.73
CA VAL A 171 6.54 -19.76 -22.52
C VAL A 171 7.46 -20.98 -22.38
N GLN A 172 6.94 -22.19 -22.58
CA GLN A 172 7.71 -23.44 -22.53
C GLN A 172 8.79 -23.49 -23.62
N GLU A 173 8.45 -23.17 -24.87
CA GLU A 173 9.41 -23.12 -25.99
C GLU A 173 10.58 -22.19 -25.69
N ARG A 174 10.33 -21.03 -25.08
CA ARG A 174 11.41 -20.12 -24.65
C ARG A 174 12.24 -20.72 -23.53
N LEU A 175 11.61 -21.35 -22.53
CA LEU A 175 12.33 -21.99 -21.43
C LEU A 175 13.18 -23.19 -21.90
N GLU A 176 12.76 -23.88 -22.95
CA GLU A 176 13.53 -24.97 -23.57
C GLU A 176 14.68 -24.44 -24.45
N ASN A 177 14.47 -23.31 -25.12
CA ASN A 177 15.51 -22.64 -25.94
C ASN A 177 16.55 -21.87 -25.11
N VAL A 178 16.22 -21.49 -23.87
CA VAL A 178 17.25 -21.14 -22.89
C VAL A 178 17.94 -22.44 -22.49
N ILE A 179 19.23 -22.57 -22.80
CA ILE A 179 20.08 -23.69 -22.38
C ILE A 179 20.15 -23.71 -20.84
N PHE A 180 19.12 -24.24 -20.19
CA PHE A 180 19.17 -24.70 -18.82
C PHE A 180 19.56 -26.17 -18.89
N PRO A 181 20.69 -26.57 -18.28
CA PRO A 181 21.05 -27.97 -18.22
C PRO A 181 19.88 -28.75 -17.60
N ARG A 182 19.31 -29.70 -18.36
CA ARG A 182 18.23 -30.62 -17.95
C ARG A 182 18.51 -31.39 -16.64
N LEU A 183 19.70 -31.24 -16.06
CA LEU A 183 20.16 -31.84 -14.80
C LEU A 183 19.60 -31.17 -13.53
N LEU A 184 19.03 -29.95 -13.58
CA LEU A 184 18.55 -29.27 -12.36
C LEU A 184 17.06 -29.46 -12.06
N LEU A 185 16.22 -29.81 -13.04
CA LEU A 185 14.77 -29.97 -12.81
C LEU A 185 14.39 -31.24 -12.04
N ARG A 186 15.23 -32.28 -12.01
CA ARG A 186 14.97 -33.47 -11.17
C ARG A 186 15.27 -33.26 -9.67
N LYS A 187 15.89 -32.15 -9.26
CA LYS A 187 16.23 -31.89 -7.85
C LYS A 187 15.23 -30.99 -7.11
N ILE A 188 14.30 -30.33 -7.80
CA ILE A 188 13.41 -29.32 -7.20
C ILE A 188 12.02 -29.91 -6.84
N TRP A 189 11.70 -31.14 -7.25
CA TRP A 189 10.40 -31.77 -7.00
C TRP A 189 10.44 -32.96 -6.02
N LEU A 190 11.45 -33.02 -5.16
CA LEU A 190 11.61 -34.09 -4.16
C LEU A 190 12.06 -33.61 -2.77
N ILE A 191 11.76 -32.35 -2.41
CA ILE A 191 11.80 -31.86 -1.02
C ILE A 191 10.54 -31.05 -0.76
#